data_AF-A0A1T5M4L8-F1
#
_entry.id   AF-A0A1T5M4L8-F1
#
_cell.length_a   1.000
_cell.length_b   1.000
_cell.length_c   1.000
_cell.angle_alpha   90.00
_cell.angle_beta   90.00
_cell.angle_gamma   90.00
#
_symmetry.space_group_name_H-M   'P 1'
#
loop_
_entity.id
_entity.type
_entity.pdbx_description
1 polymer ?
#
loop_
_entity_poly.entity_id
_entity_poly.type
_entity_poly.pdbx_seq_one_letter_code
_entity_poly.pdbx_strand_id
1 'polypeptide(L)' 'MAKKNPSNHGKVITKKEIADIKRLVKEGNNSTKIAKQVGRTLGSLRKLAFDNEISLRVKKKTK' A
#
# COMPACT_ATOMS: atom_id res chain seq x y z
N MET A 1 -22.57 5.49 -10.94
CA MET A 1 -21.11 5.63 -11.10
C MET A 1 -20.47 4.27 -10.83
N ALA A 2 -19.96 3.58 -11.85
CA ALA A 2 -19.30 2.28 -11.66
C ALA A 2 -17.96 2.50 -10.92
N LYS A 3 -17.80 1.92 -9.73
CA LYS A 3 -16.51 1.91 -9.02
C LYS A 3 -15.54 1.11 -9.87
N LYS A 4 -14.63 1.80 -10.57
CA LYS A 4 -13.54 1.15 -11.33
C LYS A 4 -12.70 0.37 -10.33
N ASN A 5 -12.80 -0.95 -10.37
CA ASN A 5 -12.04 -1.81 -9.48
C ASN A 5 -10.54 -1.56 -9.70
N PRO A 6 -9.71 -1.59 -8.64
CA PRO A 6 -8.27 -1.50 -8.79
C PRO A 6 -7.76 -2.62 -9.70
N SER A 7 -6.77 -2.31 -10.53
CA SER A 7 -6.22 -3.22 -11.56
C SER A 7 -5.73 -4.57 -11.01
N ASN A 8 -5.49 -4.67 -9.71
CA ASN A 8 -4.99 -5.86 -9.03
C ASN A 8 -6.01 -6.52 -8.08
N HIS A 9 -7.31 -6.24 -8.21
CA HIS A 9 -8.35 -6.90 -7.43
C HIS A 9 -8.32 -8.42 -7.62
N GLY A 10 -8.19 -9.18 -6.52
CA GLY A 10 -8.12 -10.65 -6.54
C GLY A 10 -6.77 -11.24 -6.95
N LYS A 11 -5.74 -10.43 -7.23
CA LYS A 11 -4.42 -10.94 -7.62
C LYS A 11 -3.53 -11.24 -6.41
N VAL A 12 -2.79 -12.35 -6.50
CA VAL A 12 -1.72 -12.74 -5.55
C VAL A 12 -0.70 -11.61 -5.47
N ILE A 13 -0.23 -11.32 -4.26
CA ILE A 13 0.79 -10.29 -4.06
C ILE A 13 2.16 -10.80 -4.48
N THR A 14 2.88 -9.99 -5.24
CA THR A 14 4.26 -10.26 -5.63
C THR A 14 5.25 -9.74 -4.59
N LYS A 15 6.43 -10.38 -4.48
CA LYS A 15 7.53 -9.88 -3.64
C LYS A 15 7.95 -8.45 -4.01
N LYS A 16 7.83 -8.09 -5.30
CA LYS A 16 8.09 -6.75 -5.81
C LYS A 16 7.11 -5.72 -5.25
N GLU A 17 5.81 -6.00 -5.24
CA GLU A 17 4.81 -5.12 -4.62
C GLU A 17 5.11 -4.88 -3.13
N ILE A 18 5.52 -5.91 -2.39
CA ILE A 18 5.90 -5.77 -0.97
C ILE A 18 7.10 -4.83 -0.81
N ALA A 19 8.12 -4.98 -1.67
CA ALA A 19 9.29 -4.10 -1.67
C ALA A 19 8.90 -2.63 -1.98
N ASP A 20 8.00 -2.42 -2.95
CA ASP A 20 7.48 -1.10 -3.29
C ASP A 20 6.68 -0.49 -2.11
N ILE A 21 5.82 -1.26 -1.44
CA ILE A 21 5.10 -0.79 -0.25
C ILE A 21 6.10 -0.35 0.83
N LYS A 22 7.11 -1.17 1.14
CA LYS A 22 8.14 -0.85 2.14
C LYS A 22 8.90 0.44 1.77
N ARG A 23 9.28 0.60 0.51
CA ARG A 23 9.94 1.81 0.01
C ARG A 23 9.06 3.04 0.18
N LEU A 24 7.81 2.97 -0.26
CA LEU A 24 6.88 4.12 -0.20
C LEU A 24 6.52 4.51 1.23
N VAL A 25 6.42 3.54 2.14
CA VAL A 25 6.27 3.78 3.58
C VAL A 25 7.49 4.51 4.14
N LYS A 26 8.71 4.07 3.78
CA LYS A 26 9.97 4.70 4.21
C LYS A 26 10.11 6.13 3.69
N GLU A 27 9.62 6.40 2.48
CA GLU A 27 9.53 7.75 1.90
C GLU A 27 8.52 8.67 2.64
N GLY A 28 7.69 8.11 3.53
CA GLY A 28 6.68 8.86 4.28
C GLY A 28 5.38 9.10 3.51
N ASN A 29 5.11 8.31 2.47
CA ASN A 29 3.84 8.40 1.75
C ASN A 29 2.69 7.92 2.64
N ASN A 30 1.53 8.57 2.53
CA ASN A 30 0.32 8.12 3.22
C ASN A 30 -0.25 6.84 2.59
N SER A 31 -1.03 6.09 3.37
CA SER A 31 -1.57 4.80 2.93
C SER A 31 -2.45 4.90 1.68
N THR A 32 -3.16 6.01 1.50
CA THR A 32 -4.01 6.25 0.32
C THR A 32 -3.19 6.40 -0.95
N LYS A 33 -2.06 7.11 -0.88
CA LYS A 33 -1.13 7.29 -2.01
C LYS A 33 -0.44 5.97 -2.34
N ILE A 34 0.01 5.24 -1.31
CA ILE A 34 0.60 3.90 -1.49
C ILE A 34 -0.38 2.98 -2.19
N ALA A 35 -1.63 2.89 -1.71
CA ALA A 35 -2.67 2.02 -2.27
C ALA A 35 -2.92 2.33 -3.76
N LYS A 36 -3.02 3.62 -4.12
CA LYS A 36 -3.15 4.05 -5.53
C LYS A 36 -1.95 3.62 -6.37
N GLN A 37 -0.74 3.79 -5.84
CA GLN A 37 0.50 3.51 -6.55
C GLN A 37 0.73 2.01 -6.79
N VAL A 38 0.35 1.16 -5.82
CA VAL A 38 0.38 -0.30 -5.97
C VAL A 38 -0.88 -0.87 -6.64
N GLY A 39 -1.83 -0.01 -7.03
CA GLY A 39 -3.06 -0.42 -7.69
C GLY A 39 -3.97 -1.31 -6.84
N ARG A 40 -4.02 -1.10 -5.52
CA ARG A 40 -4.86 -1.87 -4.58
C ARG A 40 -5.80 -0.96 -3.78
N THR A 41 -6.82 -1.58 -3.17
CA THR A 41 -7.68 -0.86 -2.22
C THR A 41 -6.95 -0.62 -0.90
N LEU A 42 -7.39 0.39 -0.14
CA LEU A 42 -6.89 0.65 1.21
C LEU A 42 -7.06 -0.56 2.14
N GLY A 43 -8.20 -1.25 2.05
CA GLY A 43 -8.46 -2.46 2.85
C GLY A 43 -7.46 -3.57 2.53
N SER A 44 -7.20 -3.82 1.24
CA SER A 44 -6.19 -4.80 0.81
C SER A 44 -4.80 -4.39 1.28
N LEU A 45 -4.42 -3.12 1.13
CA LEU A 45 -3.12 -2.62 1.60
C LEU A 45 -2.95 -2.82 3.11
N ARG A 46 -3.97 -2.52 3.93
CA ARG A 46 -3.90 -2.68 5.38
C ARG A 46 -3.72 -4.14 5.79
N LYS A 47 -4.49 -5.05 5.16
CA LYS A 47 -4.34 -6.49 5.38
C LYS A 47 -2.92 -6.96 5.02
N LEU A 48 -2.45 -6.59 3.83
CA LEU A 48 -1.11 -6.94 3.36
C LEU A 48 0.00 -6.40 4.26
N ALA A 49 -0.14 -5.16 4.72
CA ALA A 49 0.82 -4.55 5.61
C ALA A 49 0.84 -5.25 6.97
N PHE A 50 -0.32 -5.64 7.50
CA PHE A 50 -0.41 -6.45 8.72
C PHE A 50 0.24 -7.82 8.54
N ASP A 51 -0.10 -8.54 7.47
CA ASP A 51 0.44 -9.88 7.16
C ASP A 51 1.97 -9.89 6.94
N ASN A 52 2.56 -8.73 6.61
CA ASN A 52 3.99 -8.58 6.33
C ASN A 52 4.73 -7.71 7.38
N GLU A 53 4.10 -7.43 8.52
CA GLU A 53 4.66 -6.64 9.61
C GLU A 53 5.16 -5.24 9.18
N ILE A 54 4.49 -4.64 8.20
CA ILE A 54 4.78 -3.30 7.68
C ILE A 54 3.94 -2.27 8.41
N SER A 55 4.59 -1.39 9.17
CA SER A 55 3.89 -0.25 9.78
C SER A 55 3.56 0.81 8.72
N LEU A 56 2.27 0.98 8.40
CA LEU A 56 1.78 2.06 7.51
C LEU A 56 1.75 3.43 8.21
N ARG A 57 2.27 3.54 9.44
CA ARG A 57 2.31 4.79 10.19
C ARG A 57 3.27 5.76 9.49
N VAL A 58 2.73 6.88 9.03
CA VAL A 58 3.55 7.96 8.46
C VAL A 58 4.44 8.50 9.58
N LYS A 59 5.76 8.28 9.48
CA LYS A 59 6.71 9.03 10.29
C LYS A 59 6.70 10.45 9.74
N LYS A 60 6.07 11.39 10.46
CA LYS A 60 6.27 12.82 10.20
C LYS A 60 7.78 13.05 10.26
N LYS A 61 8.40 13.44 9.14
CA LYS A 61 9.72 14.07 9.19
C LYS A 61 9.51 15.35 9.99
N THR A 62 9.89 15.34 11.25
CA THR A 62 10.18 16.57 11.98
C THR A 62 11.26 17.29 11.17
N LYS A 63 10.89 18.47 10.67
CA LYS A 63 11.74 19.34 9.87
C LYS A 63 12.90 19.85 10.72
#